data_AF-A0A060C099-F1
#
_entry.id   AF-A0A060C099-F1
#
_cell.length_a   1.000
_cell.length_b   1.000
_cell.length_c   1.000
_cell.angle_alpha   90.00
_cell.angle_beta   90.00
_cell.angle_gamma   90.00
#
_symmetry.space_group_name_H-M   'P 1'
#
loop_
_entity.id
_entity.type
_entity.pdbx_description
1 polymer ?
#
loop_
_entity_poly.entity_id
_entity_poly.type
_entity_poly.pdbx_seq_one_letter_code
_entity_poly.pdbx_strand_id
1 'polypeptide(L)'
;EIDGFGGSLTGSSAYLIQNMHTAARDTLLKKLFTTDGIALKNIRITIGASDFSLDKYTYCDTEGIDNFAIPEIDRRDLLPVLKEILTFNPNLKIIASPWSAPTWMKKDNNGINGGTLIGESVYDDFA
;
A
#
# COMPACT_ATOMS: atom_id res chain seq x y z
N GLU A 1 -14.35 21.59 -7.30
CA GLU A 1 -14.94 20.24 -7.41
C GLU A 1 -14.34 19.36 -6.32
N ILE A 2 -14.99 18.25 -5.94
CA ILE A 2 -14.51 17.32 -4.90
C ILE A 2 -14.13 16.00 -5.58
N ASP A 3 -12.89 15.55 -5.38
CA ASP A 3 -12.36 14.34 -6.03
C ASP A 3 -12.95 13.01 -5.52
N GLY A 4 -13.38 12.98 -4.26
CA GLY A 4 -13.99 11.81 -3.63
C GLY A 4 -13.66 11.67 -2.14
N PHE A 5 -14.30 10.70 -1.50
CA PHE A 5 -14.08 10.32 -0.10
C PHE A 5 -13.61 8.87 -0.02
N GLY A 6 -12.89 8.54 1.05
CA GLY A 6 -12.10 7.32 1.11
C GLY A 6 -11.59 6.94 2.49
N GLY A 7 -10.79 5.87 2.51
CA GLY A 7 -10.04 5.40 3.66
C GLY A 7 -8.68 4.82 3.24
N SER A 8 -7.88 4.36 4.20
CA SER A 8 -6.60 3.71 3.91
C SER A 8 -6.78 2.19 3.85
N LEU A 9 -6.28 1.55 2.80
CA LEU A 9 -6.09 0.11 2.73
C LEU A 9 -4.65 -0.20 3.15
N THR A 10 -4.42 -0.26 4.46
CA THR A 10 -3.11 -0.61 5.03
C THR A 10 -2.84 -2.11 4.92
N GLY A 11 -1.59 -2.54 5.15
CA GLY A 11 -1.25 -3.96 5.19
C GLY A 11 -2.11 -4.75 6.21
N SER A 12 -2.34 -4.19 7.40
CA SER A 12 -3.22 -4.77 8.42
C SER A 12 -4.68 -4.85 7.96
N SER A 13 -5.22 -3.81 7.31
CA SER A 13 -6.58 -3.86 6.76
C SER A 13 -6.70 -4.92 5.68
N ALA A 14 -5.74 -4.99 4.76
CA ALA A 14 -5.71 -5.99 3.70
C ALA A 14 -5.61 -7.41 4.27
N TYR A 15 -4.75 -7.64 5.25
CA TYR A 15 -4.63 -8.92 5.94
C TYR A 15 -5.95 -9.35 6.59
N LEU A 16 -6.60 -8.46 7.35
CA LEU A 16 -7.87 -8.77 8.00
C LEU A 16 -8.96 -9.10 6.97
N ILE A 17 -9.08 -8.29 5.90
CA ILE A 17 -10.05 -8.50 4.83
C ILE A 17 -9.79 -9.84 4.11
N GLN A 18 -8.53 -10.13 3.80
CA GLN A 18 -8.15 -11.35 3.08
C GLN A 18 -8.42 -12.62 3.90
N ASN A 19 -8.33 -12.54 5.23
CA ASN A 19 -8.63 -13.65 6.15
C ASN A 19 -10.12 -13.81 6.51
N MET A 20 -11.01 -12.98 5.97
CA MET A 20 -12.46 -13.19 6.10
C MET A 20 -12.92 -14.37 5.23
N HIS A 21 -14.02 -15.01 5.62
CA HIS A 21 -14.75 -15.88 4.70
C HIS A 21 -15.17 -15.11 3.45
N THR A 22 -15.06 -15.73 2.28
CA THR A 22 -15.29 -15.10 0.97
C THR A 22 -16.62 -14.34 0.89
N ALA A 23 -17.72 -14.93 1.39
CA ALA A 23 -19.03 -14.27 1.35
C ALA A 23 -19.10 -13.00 2.24
N ALA A 24 -18.42 -13.02 3.38
CA ALA A 24 -18.35 -11.86 4.28
C ALA A 24 -17.44 -10.76 3.69
N ARG A 25 -16.33 -11.14 3.05
CA ARG A 25 -15.45 -10.22 2.32
C ARG A 25 -16.19 -9.52 1.18
N ASP A 26 -16.85 -10.28 0.32
CA ASP A 26 -17.64 -9.75 -0.80
C ASP A 26 -18.72 -8.78 -0.32
N THR A 27 -19.44 -9.15 0.75
CA THR A 27 -20.45 -8.27 1.37
C THR A 27 -19.83 -6.97 1.89
N LEU A 28 -18.68 -7.04 2.56
CA LEU A 28 -17.97 -5.87 3.06
C LEU A 28 -17.52 -4.95 1.92
N LEU A 29 -16.84 -5.51 0.92
CA LEU A 29 -16.30 -4.73 -0.20
C LEU A 29 -17.42 -4.09 -1.04
N LYS A 30 -18.54 -4.79 -1.26
CA LYS A 30 -19.70 -4.21 -1.94
C LYS A 30 -20.27 -3.02 -1.15
N LYS A 31 -20.47 -3.16 0.17
CA LYS A 31 -20.95 -2.05 1.01
C LYS A 31 -20.03 -0.84 1.00
N LEU A 32 -18.72 -1.05 0.85
CA LEU A 32 -17.74 0.04 0.84
C LEU A 32 -17.64 0.70 -0.54
N PHE A 33 -17.59 -0.07 -1.63
CA PHE A 33 -17.14 0.43 -2.93
C PHE A 33 -18.23 0.52 -4.01
N THR A 34 -19.44 0.01 -3.75
CA THR A 34 -20.57 0.09 -4.69
C THR A 34 -21.61 1.10 -4.24
N THR A 35 -22.51 1.46 -5.16
CA THR A 35 -23.66 2.34 -4.90
C THR A 35 -24.74 1.72 -4.01
N ASP A 36 -24.70 0.41 -3.79
CA ASP A 36 -25.57 -0.26 -2.81
C ASP A 36 -25.12 0.01 -1.35
N GLY A 37 -23.98 0.69 -1.17
CA GLY A 37 -23.48 1.16 0.11
C GLY A 37 -22.95 2.58 0.04
N ILE A 38 -21.77 2.83 0.61
CA ILE A 38 -21.22 4.20 0.76
C ILE A 38 -20.38 4.68 -0.44
N ALA A 39 -20.18 3.82 -1.44
CA ALA A 39 -19.55 4.13 -2.72
C ALA A 39 -18.22 4.92 -2.61
N LEU A 40 -17.29 4.47 -1.76
CA LEU A 40 -15.96 5.07 -1.62
C LEU A 40 -15.30 5.22 -3.00
N LYS A 41 -14.79 6.43 -3.25
CA LYS A 41 -14.18 6.81 -4.54
C LYS A 41 -12.67 6.85 -4.49
N ASN A 42 -12.10 7.00 -3.29
CA ASN A 42 -10.67 7.11 -3.08
C ASN A 42 -10.20 6.07 -2.07
N ILE A 43 -9.00 5.54 -2.25
CA ILE A 43 -8.26 4.87 -1.19
C ILE A 43 -6.83 5.40 -1.11
N ARG A 44 -6.24 5.27 0.07
CA ARG A 44 -4.80 5.45 0.27
C ARG A 44 -4.13 4.10 0.54
N ILE A 45 -3.00 3.85 -0.12
CA ILE A 45 -2.11 2.71 0.14
C ILE A 45 -0.71 3.22 0.46
N THR A 46 0.14 2.33 0.95
CA THR A 46 1.55 2.63 1.24
C THR A 46 2.44 1.95 0.23
N ILE A 47 3.52 2.63 -0.18
CA ILE A 47 4.59 2.03 -0.98
C ILE A 47 5.59 1.44 0.02
N GLY A 48 5.65 0.13 0.11
CA GLY A 48 6.33 -0.55 1.22
C GLY A 48 5.51 -0.53 2.52
N ALA A 49 6.18 -0.85 3.62
CA ALA A 49 5.56 -0.95 4.94
C ALA A 49 5.10 0.41 5.49
N SER A 50 4.07 0.37 6.32
CA SER A 50 3.65 1.45 7.23
C SER A 50 3.75 0.97 8.68
N ASP A 51 3.40 1.84 9.63
CA ASP A 51 3.17 1.45 11.03
C ASP A 51 1.98 0.47 11.19
N PHE A 52 1.10 0.37 10.19
CA PHE A 52 0.02 -0.62 10.07
C PHE A 52 0.31 -1.70 9.02
N SER A 53 1.56 -2.13 8.92
CA SER A 53 1.96 -3.35 8.19
C SER A 53 2.34 -4.46 9.18
N LEU A 54 2.27 -5.73 8.75
CA LEU A 54 2.61 -6.86 9.64
C LEU A 54 4.12 -7.03 9.83
N ASP A 55 4.93 -6.38 8.99
CA ASP A 55 6.39 -6.38 9.08
C ASP A 55 6.96 -5.07 8.51
N LYS A 56 8.26 -4.87 8.73
CA LYS A 56 9.05 -3.77 8.21
C LYS A 56 9.74 -4.18 6.92
N TYR A 57 9.38 -3.53 5.81
CA TYR A 57 9.96 -3.81 4.50
C TYR A 57 9.88 -2.58 3.60
N THR A 58 10.73 -2.56 2.60
CA THR A 58 10.56 -1.73 1.40
C THR A 58 10.39 -2.62 0.19
N TYR A 59 10.23 -2.03 -1.00
CA TYR A 59 10.20 -2.80 -2.25
C TYR A 59 11.60 -3.07 -2.81
N CYS A 60 12.67 -2.61 -2.15
CA CYS A 60 14.04 -2.78 -2.60
C CYS A 60 15.01 -2.85 -1.42
N ASP A 61 14.79 -3.78 -0.48
CA ASP A 61 15.64 -3.88 0.73
C ASP A 61 17.08 -4.37 0.44
N THR A 62 17.31 -4.98 -0.72
CA THR A 62 18.66 -5.26 -1.23
C THR A 62 19.17 -4.06 -2.02
N GLU A 63 20.43 -3.66 -1.79
CA GLU A 63 21.07 -2.52 -2.45
C GLU A 63 21.14 -2.70 -3.97
N GLY A 64 20.85 -1.62 -4.70
CA GLY A 64 20.77 -1.60 -6.17
C GLY A 64 19.32 -1.71 -6.64
N ILE A 65 18.86 -0.70 -7.38
CA ILE A 65 17.45 -0.54 -7.79
C ILE A 65 16.91 -1.72 -8.63
N ASP A 66 17.80 -2.46 -9.31
CA ASP A 66 17.46 -3.68 -10.06
C ASP A 66 16.87 -4.80 -9.17
N ASN A 67 17.03 -4.71 -7.85
CA ASN A 67 16.43 -5.65 -6.89
C ASN A 67 14.99 -5.30 -6.52
N PHE A 68 14.36 -4.31 -7.16
CA PHE A 68 12.97 -3.95 -6.90
C PHE A 68 12.04 -5.15 -7.09
N ALA A 69 11.26 -5.45 -6.06
CA ALA A 69 10.21 -6.44 -6.12
C ALA A 69 9.08 -6.10 -5.14
N ILE A 70 7.84 -6.35 -5.56
CA ILE A 70 6.71 -6.37 -4.61
C ILE A 70 6.90 -7.54 -3.64
N PRO A 71 7.01 -7.30 -2.32
CA PRO A 71 7.21 -8.35 -1.33
C PRO A 71 6.01 -9.27 -1.19
N GLU A 72 6.26 -10.49 -0.72
CA GLU A 72 5.22 -11.53 -0.64
C GLU A 72 4.04 -11.13 0.26
N ILE A 73 4.28 -10.35 1.32
CA ILE A 73 3.22 -9.84 2.19
C ILE A 73 2.17 -9.01 1.43
N ASP A 74 2.60 -8.14 0.51
CA ASP A 74 1.68 -7.34 -0.30
C ASP A 74 1.06 -8.17 -1.43
N ARG A 75 1.80 -9.13 -2.00
CA ARG A 75 1.26 -10.07 -3.00
C ARG A 75 0.14 -10.94 -2.43
N ARG A 76 0.29 -11.38 -1.18
CA ARG A 76 -0.66 -12.23 -0.46
C ARG A 76 -1.90 -11.46 0.00
N ASP A 77 -1.71 -10.27 0.56
CA ASP A 77 -2.77 -9.56 1.28
C ASP A 77 -3.31 -8.35 0.49
N LEU A 78 -2.44 -7.39 0.15
CA LEU A 78 -2.85 -6.11 -0.46
C LEU A 78 -3.37 -6.27 -1.89
N LEU A 79 -2.60 -6.95 -2.75
CA LEU A 79 -2.92 -7.03 -4.18
C LEU A 79 -4.25 -7.76 -4.46
N PRO A 80 -4.59 -8.89 -3.81
CA PRO A 80 -5.86 -9.57 -4.06
C PRO A 80 -7.06 -8.71 -3.66
N VAL A 81 -7.00 -8.07 -2.49
CA VAL A 81 -8.08 -7.17 -2.02
C VAL A 81 -8.23 -5.98 -2.96
N LEU A 82 -7.13 -5.35 -3.37
CA LEU A 82 -7.17 -4.22 -4.30
C LEU A 82 -7.76 -4.60 -5.66
N LYS A 83 -7.39 -5.77 -6.20
CA LYS A 83 -7.98 -6.29 -7.45
C LYS A 83 -9.47 -6.54 -7.31
N GLU A 84 -9.92 -7.11 -6.19
CA GLU A 84 -11.35 -7.36 -5.93
C GLU A 84 -12.13 -6.04 -5.87
N ILE A 85 -11.61 -5.02 -5.18
CA ILE A 85 -12.20 -3.67 -5.13
C ILE A 85 -12.35 -3.08 -6.54
N LEU A 86 -11.32 -3.20 -7.39
CA LEU A 86 -11.34 -2.66 -8.75
C LEU A 86 -12.35 -3.35 -9.67
N THR A 87 -12.79 -4.57 -9.34
CA THR A 87 -13.90 -5.20 -10.08
C THR A 87 -15.25 -4.53 -9.79
N PHE A 88 -15.41 -3.94 -8.60
CA PHE A 88 -16.63 -3.21 -8.20
C PHE A 88 -16.58 -1.73 -8.56
N ASN A 89 -15.40 -1.11 -8.44
CA ASN A 89 -15.19 0.30 -8.76
C ASN A 89 -13.91 0.48 -9.59
N PRO A 90 -13.99 0.30 -10.93
CA PRO A 90 -12.83 0.45 -11.82
C PRO A 90 -12.31 1.89 -11.91
N ASN A 91 -13.11 2.87 -11.45
CA ASN A 91 -12.74 4.29 -11.43
C ASN A 91 -12.24 4.75 -10.06
N LEU A 92 -11.90 3.82 -9.16
CA LEU A 92 -11.35 4.15 -7.85
C LEU A 92 -10.03 4.92 -8.01
N LYS A 93 -9.92 6.09 -7.37
CA LYS A 93 -8.64 6.81 -7.30
C LYS A 93 -7.79 6.21 -6.18
N ILE A 94 -6.54 5.91 -6.48
CA ILE A 94 -5.58 5.34 -5.53
C ILE A 94 -4.47 6.36 -5.30
N ILE A 95 -4.30 6.76 -4.05
CA ILE A 95 -3.18 7.59 -3.61
C ILE A 95 -2.17 6.68 -2.92
N ALA A 96 -0.92 6.71 -3.35
CA ALA A 96 0.16 5.93 -2.75
C ALA A 96 1.21 6.88 -2.16
N SER A 97 1.74 6.54 -0.99
CA SER A 97 2.86 7.28 -0.39
C SER A 97 3.80 6.32 0.34
N PRO A 98 5.12 6.44 0.17
CA PRO A 98 6.06 5.67 0.97
C PRO A 98 6.10 6.20 2.41
N TRP A 99 6.33 5.30 3.36
CA TRP A 99 6.66 5.69 4.75
C TRP A 99 8.16 5.91 4.95
N SER A 100 8.98 5.23 4.12
CA SER A 100 10.43 5.28 4.17
C SER A 100 11.01 4.89 2.82
N ALA A 101 12.21 5.38 2.52
CA ALA A 101 13.04 4.85 1.46
C ALA A 101 13.74 3.55 1.91
N PRO A 102 14.24 2.71 0.98
CA PRO A 102 15.17 1.64 1.29
C PRO A 102 16.33 2.11 2.17
N THR A 103 16.80 1.24 3.07
CA THR A 103 17.80 1.62 4.08
C THR A 103 19.12 2.07 3.47
N TRP A 104 19.52 1.47 2.33
CA TRP A 104 20.73 1.84 1.59
C TRP A 104 20.64 3.21 0.90
N MET A 105 19.44 3.81 0.80
CA MET A 105 19.27 5.18 0.28
C MET A 105 19.32 6.26 1.38
N LYS A 106 19.54 5.89 2.65
CA LYS A 106 19.39 6.78 3.81
C LYS A 106 20.72 7.05 4.52
N LYS A 107 20.86 8.27 5.06
CA LYS A 107 22.06 8.70 5.81
C LYS A 107 22.18 8.02 7.18
N ASP A 108 21.06 7.61 7.77
CA ASP A 108 20.99 7.21 9.16
C ASP A 108 20.84 5.69 9.32
N ASN A 109 21.52 5.11 10.31
CA ASN A 109 21.46 3.68 10.64
C ASN A 109 20.20 3.24 11.40
N ASN A 110 19.11 4.02 11.35
CA ASN A 110 17.84 3.67 12.01
C ASN A 110 16.95 2.73 11.18
N GLY A 111 17.51 2.07 10.18
CA GLY A 111 16.77 1.21 9.25
C GLY A 111 15.66 1.99 8.56
N ILE A 112 14.46 1.44 8.50
CA ILE A 112 13.32 2.11 7.86
C ILE A 112 12.68 3.22 8.73
N ASN A 113 13.12 3.42 9.97
CA ASN A 113 12.53 4.43 10.86
C ASN A 113 13.24 5.78 10.75
N GLY A 114 12.49 6.85 10.46
CA GLY A 114 13.01 8.24 10.43
C GLY A 114 14.12 8.47 9.41
N GLY A 115 14.90 9.53 9.61
CA GLY A 115 16.08 9.85 8.82
C GLY A 115 15.84 10.54 7.48
N THR A 116 16.91 10.74 6.71
CA THR A 116 16.88 11.47 5.42
C THR A 116 17.60 10.73 4.30
N LEU A 117 17.20 11.00 3.05
CA LEU A 117 17.89 10.49 1.86
C LEU A 117 19.35 10.98 1.82
N ILE A 118 20.25 10.15 1.28
CA ILE A 118 21.69 10.46 1.16
C ILE A 118 21.95 11.73 0.34
N GLY A 119 21.09 12.01 -0.64
CA GLY A 119 21.16 13.22 -1.47
C GLY A 119 20.97 12.86 -2.93
N GLU A 120 21.47 13.72 -3.81
CA GLU A 120 21.32 13.60 -5.27
C GLU A 120 21.72 12.24 -5.82
N SER A 121 22.69 11.55 -5.20
CA SER A 121 23.17 10.23 -5.63
C SER A 121 22.13 9.12 -5.61
N VAL A 122 21.00 9.30 -4.92
CA VAL A 122 19.91 8.30 -4.85
C VAL A 122 18.56 8.85 -5.31
N TYR A 123 18.49 10.10 -5.75
CA TYR A 123 17.22 10.73 -6.13
C TYR A 123 16.64 10.11 -7.40
N ASP A 124 17.48 9.83 -8.39
CA ASP A 124 17.03 9.19 -9.63
C ASP A 124 16.57 7.74 -9.39
N ASP A 125 17.24 7.00 -8.51
CA ASP A 125 16.84 5.63 -8.15
C ASP A 125 15.55 5.58 -7.30
N PHE A 126 15.26 6.64 -6.54
CA PHE A 126 14.07 6.71 -5.68
C PHE A 126 12.84 7.28 -6.41
N ALA A 127 13.04 7.98 -7.54
CA ALA A 127 11.99 8.60 -8.35
C ALA A 127 11.23 7.57 -9.21
#